data_AF-A0A2E6ENI1-F1
#
_entry.id   AF-A0A2E6ENI1-F1
#
_cell.length_a   1.000
_cell.length_b   1.000
_cell.length_c   1.000
_cell.angle_alpha   90.00
_cell.angle_beta   90.00
_cell.angle_gamma   90.00
#
_symmetry.space_group_name_H-M   'P 1'
#
loop_
_entity.id
_entity.type
_entity.pdbx_description
1 polymer ?
#
loop_
_entity_poly.entity_id
_entity_poly.type
_entity_poly.pdbx_seq_one_letter_code
_entity_poly.pdbx_strand_id
1 'polypeptide(L)'
;MTPGRIAKLLLALVLLAPLGLFYLQNAGTRVDLVFRLPGVAWYLVRGASIPLLLFGSLVSGLLLSGIWFGGKAVARGRAVRSLSVQIAALEDELALARVERNSASPSSIEAPGSSTPATEETTDFDELI
;
A
#
# COMPACT_ATOMS: atom_id res chain seq x y z
N MET A 1 25.46 20.23 -10.93
CA MET A 1 25.00 19.37 -9.82
C MET A 1 23.95 20.12 -9.02
N THR A 2 22.82 19.50 -8.65
CA THR A 2 21.83 20.17 -7.78
C THR A 2 22.32 20.17 -6.33
N PRO A 3 22.00 21.20 -5.52
CA PRO A 3 22.43 21.29 -4.13
C PRO A 3 21.97 20.06 -3.31
N GLY A 4 20.80 19.51 -3.62
CA GLY A 4 20.32 18.26 -3.00
C GLY A 4 21.17 17.02 -3.31
N ARG A 5 21.84 16.95 -4.47
CA ARG A 5 22.80 15.86 -4.76
C ARG A 5 24.08 16.00 -3.95
N ILE A 6 24.57 17.23 -3.78
CA ILE A 6 25.77 17.51 -2.97
C ILE A 6 25.52 17.16 -1.51
N ALA A 7 24.37 17.57 -0.95
CA ALA A 7 23.99 17.22 0.42
C ALA A 7 23.91 15.70 0.63
N LYS A 8 23.33 14.95 -0.34
CA LYS A 8 23.29 13.48 -0.28
C LYS A 8 24.68 12.86 -0.34
N LEU A 9 25.56 13.36 -1.19
CA LEU A 9 26.94 12.87 -1.27
C LEU A 9 27.73 13.16 0.00
N LEU A 10 27.57 14.35 0.58
CA LEU A 10 28.20 14.70 1.85
C LEU A 10 27.67 13.84 2.99
N LEU A 11 26.35 13.63 3.06
CA LEU A 11 25.77 12.74 4.06
C LEU A 11 26.27 11.31 3.89
N ALA A 12 26.29 10.80 2.65
CA ALA A 12 26.83 9.49 2.35
C ALA A 12 28.30 9.39 2.74
N LEU A 13 29.12 10.42 2.47
CA LEU A 13 30.53 10.46 2.84
C LEU A 13 30.71 10.47 4.36
N VAL A 14 29.95 11.30 5.09
CA VAL A 14 29.97 11.39 6.56
C VAL A 14 29.56 10.07 7.21
N LEU A 15 28.71 9.28 6.57
CA LEU A 15 28.32 7.95 7.05
C LEU A 15 29.31 6.85 6.63
N LEU A 16 29.76 6.84 5.37
CA LEU A 16 30.67 5.81 4.86
C LEU A 16 32.09 5.94 5.39
N ALA A 17 32.61 7.16 5.57
CA ALA A 17 33.97 7.38 6.03
C ALA A 17 34.26 6.75 7.41
N PRO A 18 33.46 6.98 8.48
CA PRO A 18 33.69 6.33 9.76
C PRO A 18 33.48 4.81 9.68
N LEU A 19 32.50 4.33 8.90
CA LEU A 19 32.28 2.90 8.70
C LEU A 19 33.48 2.23 8.01
N GLY A 20 34.03 2.86 6.97
CA GLY A 20 35.20 2.38 6.25
C GLY A 20 36.47 2.42 7.11
N LEU A 21 36.65 3.49 7.88
CA LEU A 21 37.77 3.60 8.82
C LEU A 21 37.69 2.54 9.92
N PHE A 22 36.50 2.33 10.50
CA PHE A 22 36.24 1.28 11.47
C PHE A 22 36.53 -0.11 10.88
N TYR A 23 36.09 -0.37 9.65
CA TYR A 23 36.35 -1.63 8.96
C TYR A 23 37.86 -1.87 8.79
N LEU A 24 38.60 -0.88 8.31
CA LEU A 24 40.05 -0.96 8.12
C LEU A 24 40.80 -1.18 9.43
N GLN A 25 40.42 -0.46 10.50
CA GLN A 25 41.04 -0.61 11.82
C GLN A 25 40.77 -1.97 12.46
N ASN A 26 39.58 -2.54 12.23
CA ASN A 26 39.15 -3.78 12.89
C ASN A 26 39.20 -5.01 11.96
N ALA A 27 39.71 -4.88 10.74
CA ALA A 27 39.80 -5.98 9.78
C ALA A 27 40.73 -7.10 10.28
N GLY A 28 41.78 -6.74 11.02
CA GLY A 28 42.70 -7.69 11.65
C GLY A 28 42.17 -8.31 12.94
N THR A 29 41.17 -7.68 13.57
CA THR A 29 40.63 -8.14 14.86
C THR A 29 39.68 -9.31 14.63
N ARG A 30 40.12 -10.50 15.05
CA ARG A 30 39.35 -11.74 14.93
C ARG A 30 38.86 -12.17 16.30
N VAL A 31 37.65 -12.70 16.33
CA VAL A 31 37.01 -13.25 17.53
C VAL A 31 36.61 -14.69 17.24
N ASP A 32 36.91 -15.57 18.18
CA ASP A 32 36.46 -16.95 18.12
C ASP A 32 35.01 -17.04 18.56
N LEU A 33 34.16 -17.67 17.74
CA LEU A 33 32.77 -17.90 18.08
C LEU A 33 32.61 -19.24 18.76
N VAL A 34 32.20 -19.18 20.02
CA VAL A 34 31.87 -20.37 20.81
C VAL A 34 30.36 -20.43 20.98
N PHE A 35 29.74 -21.42 20.34
CA PHE A 35 28.32 -21.71 20.56
C PHE A 35 28.21 -22.76 21.66
N ARG A 36 27.88 -22.29 22.87
CA ARG A 36 27.55 -23.19 23.99
C ARG A 36 26.06 -23.49 23.97
N LEU A 37 25.70 -24.68 23.49
CA LEU A 37 24.40 -25.27 23.77
C LEU A 37 24.51 -26.17 25.01
N PRO A 38 23.45 -26.31 25.82
CA PRO A 38 23.47 -27.22 26.96
C PRO A 38 23.74 -28.65 26.46
N GLY A 39 24.88 -29.21 26.84
CA GLY A 39 25.30 -30.57 26.48
C GLY A 39 26.25 -30.69 25.27
N VAL A 40 26.37 -29.67 24.41
CA VAL A 40 27.30 -29.71 23.26
C VAL A 40 27.91 -28.32 23.03
N ALA A 41 29.23 -28.21 23.18
CA ALA A 41 29.97 -27.00 22.80
C ALA A 41 30.43 -27.14 21.34
N TRP A 42 29.84 -26.35 20.46
CA TRP A 42 30.31 -26.24 19.08
C TRP A 42 31.28 -25.08 18.99
N TYR A 43 32.55 -25.40 18.72
CA TYR A 43 33.56 -24.40 18.43
C TYR A 43 33.49 -24.09 16.94
N LEU A 44 33.08 -22.87 16.57
CA LEU A 44 33.40 -22.34 15.26
C LEU A 44 34.86 -21.90 15.32
N VAL A 45 35.78 -22.84 15.04
CA VAL A 45 37.26 -22.65 14.99
C VAL A 45 37.69 -21.56 13.99
N ARG A 46 36.74 -21.01 13.21
CA ARG A 46 37.00 -19.98 12.23
C ARG A 46 36.82 -18.61 12.88
N GLY A 47 37.92 -18.03 13.36
CA GLY A 47 37.97 -16.65 13.85
C GLY A 47 37.37 -15.69 12.81
N ALA A 48 36.23 -15.10 13.16
CA ALA A 48 35.52 -14.15 12.31
C ALA A 48 35.97 -12.73 12.64
N SER A 49 36.08 -11.87 11.62
CA SER A 49 36.44 -10.49 11.84
C SER A 49 35.26 -9.73 12.46
N ILE A 50 35.55 -8.83 13.42
CA ILE A 50 34.53 -8.01 14.09
C ILE A 50 33.62 -7.28 13.09
N PRO A 51 34.13 -6.65 12.03
CA PRO A 51 33.28 -5.98 11.05
C PRO A 51 32.31 -6.93 10.35
N LEU A 52 32.74 -8.16 10.07
CA LEU A 52 31.90 -9.18 9.43
C LEU A 52 30.79 -9.65 10.37
N LEU A 53 31.08 -9.79 11.66
CA LEU A 53 30.08 -10.13 12.67
C LEU A 53 29.03 -9.03 12.84
N LEU A 54 29.45 -7.77 12.90
CA LEU A 54 28.53 -6.61 12.95
C LEU A 54 27.66 -6.52 11.71
N PHE A 55 28.24 -6.74 10.53
CA PHE A 55 27.46 -6.75 9.29
C PHE A 55 26.47 -7.91 9.26
N GLY A 56 26.91 -9.11 9.67
CA GLY A 56 26.07 -10.29 9.78
C GLY A 56 24.91 -10.08 10.76
N SER A 57 25.14 -9.46 11.93
CA SER A 57 24.09 -9.15 12.89
C SER A 57 23.09 -8.15 12.33
N LEU A 58 23.57 -7.11 11.64
CA LEU A 58 22.72 -6.10 11.02
C LEU A 58 21.82 -6.72 9.92
N VAL A 59 22.42 -7.51 9.02
CA VAL A 59 21.69 -8.20 7.94
C VAL A 59 20.70 -9.20 8.51
N SER A 60 21.09 -10.00 9.50
CA SER A 60 20.20 -10.98 10.13
C SER A 60 19.02 -10.30 10.83
N GLY A 61 19.25 -9.19 11.55
CA GLY A 61 18.19 -8.40 12.18
C GLY A 61 17.25 -7.75 11.17
N LEU A 62 17.79 -7.26 10.05
CA LEU A 62 16.99 -6.68 8.97
C LEU A 62 16.16 -7.76 8.26
N LEU A 63 16.71 -8.96 8.02
CA LEU A 63 15.97 -10.10 7.52
C LEU A 63 14.85 -10.52 8.49
N LEU A 64 15.16 -10.65 9.78
CA LEU A 64 14.17 -11.02 10.79
C LEU A 64 13.04 -10.00 10.87
N SER A 65 13.40 -8.71 10.85
CA SER A 65 12.44 -7.60 10.81
C SER A 65 11.61 -7.64 9.53
N GLY A 66 12.24 -7.86 8.37
CA GLY A 66 11.57 -7.99 7.08
C GLY A 66 10.58 -9.16 7.04
N ILE A 67 10.92 -10.30 7.63
CA ILE A 67 10.01 -11.46 7.75
C ILE A 67 8.84 -11.13 8.68
N TRP A 68 9.13 -10.51 9.82
CA TRP A 68 8.12 -10.15 10.83
C TRP A 68 7.12 -9.08 10.33
N PHE A 69 7.64 -8.01 9.73
CA PHE A 69 6.83 -6.92 9.18
C PHE A 69 6.23 -7.28 7.82
N GLY A 70 6.96 -8.01 6.97
CA GLY A 70 6.49 -8.50 5.68
C GLY A 70 5.30 -9.45 5.82
N GLY A 71 5.30 -10.33 6.83
CA GLY A 71 4.13 -11.17 7.14
C GLY A 71 2.87 -10.36 7.44
N LYS A 72 3.00 -9.24 8.17
CA LYS A 72 1.87 -8.32 8.44
C LYS A 72 1.44 -7.52 7.22
N ALA A 73 2.37 -7.12 6.36
CA ALA A 73 2.08 -6.40 5.12
C ALA A 73 1.34 -7.30 4.10
N VAL A 74 1.75 -8.57 3.97
CA VAL A 74 1.08 -9.56 3.11
C VAL A 74 -0.34 -9.86 3.61
N ALA A 75 -0.55 -9.96 4.92
CA ALA A 75 -1.89 -10.14 5.48
C ALA A 75 -2.83 -8.96 5.16
N ARG A 76 -2.33 -7.71 5.25
CA ARG A 76 -3.10 -6.51 4.86
C ARG A 76 -3.37 -6.45 3.36
N GLY A 77 -2.41 -6.83 2.52
CA GLY A 77 -2.60 -6.88 1.06
C GLY A 77 -3.67 -7.89 0.63
N ARG A 78 -3.77 -9.04 1.30
CA ARG A 78 -4.85 -10.02 1.06
C ARG A 78 -6.22 -9.49 1.49
N ALA A 79 -6.30 -8.78 2.61
CA ALA A 79 -7.54 -8.17 3.08
C ALA A 79 -8.07 -7.11 2.10
N VAL A 80 -7.20 -6.24 1.58
CA VAL A 80 -7.57 -5.23 0.57
C VAL A 80 -8.04 -5.89 -0.73
N ARG A 81 -7.39 -6.97 -1.17
CA ARG A 81 -7.81 -7.71 -2.37
C ARG A 81 -9.18 -8.38 -2.19
N SER A 82 -9.51 -8.84 -0.98
CA SER A 82 -10.84 -9.39 -0.71
C SER A 82 -11.93 -8.32 -0.74
N LEU A 83 -11.64 -7.12 -0.23
CA LEU A 83 -12.56 -5.98 -0.26
C LEU A 83 -12.78 -5.49 -1.71
N SER A 84 -11.73 -5.44 -2.54
CA SER A 84 -11.88 -5.05 -3.94
C SER A 84 -12.73 -6.04 -4.75
N VAL A 85 -12.65 -7.34 -4.43
CA VAL A 85 -13.49 -8.37 -5.09
C VAL A 85 -14.95 -8.24 -4.67
N GLN A 86 -15.21 -7.92 -3.40
CA GLN A 86 -16.59 -7.70 -2.92
C GLN A 86 -17.21 -6.44 -3.53
N ILE A 87 -16.44 -5.35 -3.65
CA ILE A 87 -16.91 -4.12 -4.31
C ILE A 87 -17.22 -4.41 -5.79
N ALA A 88 -16.35 -5.12 -6.50
CA ALA A 88 -16.58 -5.47 -7.90
C ALA A 88 -17.83 -6.34 -8.09
N ALA A 89 -18.10 -7.28 -7.17
CA ALA A 89 -19.30 -8.11 -7.21
C ALA A 89 -20.58 -7.29 -6.97
N LEU A 90 -20.54 -6.33 -6.03
CA LEU A 90 -21.67 -5.44 -5.77
C LEU A 90 -21.97 -4.49 -6.93
N GLU A 91 -20.93 -3.99 -7.61
CA GLU A 91 -21.11 -3.16 -8.81
C GLU A 91 -21.75 -3.96 -9.96
N ASP A 92 -21.39 -5.23 -10.12
CA ASP A 92 -21.95 -6.11 -11.15
C ASP A 92 -23.43 -6.44 -10.88
N GLU A 93 -23.79 -6.72 -9.62
CA GLU A 93 -25.20 -6.90 -9.21
C GLU A 93 -26.03 -5.63 -9.43
N LEU A 94 -25.46 -4.45 -9.18
CA LEU A 94 -26.13 -3.17 -9.42
C LEU A 94 -26.33 -2.88 -10.91
N ALA A 95 -25.36 -3.26 -11.74
CA ALA A 95 -25.46 -3.16 -13.19
C ALA A 95 -26.55 -4.09 -13.74
N LEU A 96 -26.60 -5.34 -13.26
CA LEU A 96 -27.64 -6.32 -13.59
C LEU A 96 -29.03 -5.85 -13.17
N ALA A 97 -29.20 -5.39 -11.93
CA ALA A 97 -30.48 -4.87 -11.43
C ALA A 97 -30.96 -3.64 -12.20
N ARG A 98 -30.03 -2.81 -12.72
CA ARG A 98 -30.36 -1.65 -13.57
C ARG A 98 -30.82 -2.08 -14.96
N VAL A 99 -30.20 -3.10 -15.54
CA VAL A 99 -30.62 -3.67 -16.84
C VAL A 99 -31.98 -4.35 -16.71
N GLU A 100 -32.20 -5.11 -15.64
CA GLU A 100 -33.49 -5.78 -15.36
C GLU A 100 -34.62 -4.77 -15.14
N ARG A 101 -34.36 -3.68 -14.40
CA ARG A 101 -35.31 -2.57 -14.24
C ARG A 101 -35.63 -1.87 -15.57
N ASN A 102 -34.63 -1.70 -16.43
CA ASN A 102 -34.82 -1.06 -17.74
C ASN A 102 -35.50 -1.97 -18.76
N SER A 103 -35.43 -3.29 -18.58
CA SER A 103 -36.09 -4.29 -19.43
C SER A 103 -37.49 -4.68 -18.94
N ALA A 104 -37.84 -4.38 -17.69
CA ALA A 104 -39.17 -4.57 -17.12
C ALA A 104 -40.14 -3.38 -17.31
N SER A 105 -39.77 -2.33 -18.05
CA SER A 105 -40.70 -1.22 -18.36
C SER A 105 -41.51 -1.56 -19.62
N PRO A 106 -42.84 -1.72 -19.53
CA PRO A 106 -43.67 -2.25 -20.60
C PRO A 106 -43.95 -1.21 -21.68
N SER A 107 -43.92 -1.69 -22.93
CA SER A 107 -44.62 -1.09 -24.06
C SER A 107 -46.11 -0.90 -23.76
N SER A 108 -46.68 0.14 -24.37
CA SER A 108 -48.11 0.47 -24.53
C SER A 108 -48.69 1.53 -23.59
N ILE A 109 -48.57 2.80 -23.98
CA ILE A 109 -49.74 3.69 -24.10
C ILE A 109 -49.63 4.42 -25.44
N GLU A 110 -50.58 4.07 -26.30
CA GLU A 110 -50.90 4.59 -27.63
C GLU A 110 -51.42 6.04 -27.53
N ALA A 111 -50.90 6.94 -28.36
CA ALA A 111 -51.51 8.26 -28.60
C ALA A 111 -52.44 8.15 -29.81
N PRO A 112 -53.62 8.79 -29.80
CA PRO A 112 -53.79 9.87 -30.78
C PRO A 112 -54.76 11.01 -30.37
N GLY A 113 -54.54 12.20 -30.94
CA GLY A 113 -55.62 12.95 -31.61
C GLY A 113 -56.23 14.20 -30.93
N SER A 114 -55.69 15.36 -31.28
CA SER A 114 -56.37 16.60 -31.73
C SER A 114 -57.69 17.07 -31.07
N SER A 115 -57.68 18.28 -30.48
CA SER A 115 -58.30 19.49 -31.07
C SER A 115 -58.22 20.70 -30.10
N THR A 116 -57.60 21.78 -30.57
CA THR A 116 -57.86 23.18 -30.16
C THR A 116 -58.95 23.67 -31.12
N PRO A 117 -60.00 24.43 -30.73
CA PRO A 117 -59.83 25.83 -30.31
C PRO A 117 -60.91 26.46 -29.39
N ALA A 118 -60.61 27.73 -29.03
CA ALA A 118 -61.52 28.85 -28.76
C ALA A 118 -61.69 29.33 -27.30
N THR A 119 -60.96 30.42 -26.99
CA THR A 119 -61.48 31.79 -26.75
C THR A 119 -62.40 32.10 -25.56
N GLU A 120 -61.98 33.16 -24.82
CA GLU A 120 -62.69 34.03 -23.87
C GLU A 120 -63.03 33.38 -22.50
N GLU A 121 -62.73 33.98 -21.35
CA GLU A 121 -63.23 35.28 -20.89
C GLU A 121 -62.45 35.80 -19.65
N THR A 122 -62.42 37.13 -19.56
CA THR A 122 -61.87 38.03 -18.53
C THR A 122 -62.53 37.93 -17.15
N THR A 123 -61.74 38.15 -16.08
CA THR A 123 -62.04 38.96 -14.86
C THR A 123 -60.86 38.77 -13.89
N ASP A 124 -59.97 39.74 -13.70
CA ASP A 124 -60.12 40.93 -12.84
C ASP A 124 -60.44 40.56 -11.39
N PHE A 125 -59.47 40.71 -10.49
CA PHE A 125 -59.67 41.19 -9.12
C PHE A 125 -58.32 41.50 -8.46
N ASP A 126 -58.08 42.80 -8.30
CA ASP A 126 -57.26 43.44 -7.27
C ASP A 126 -57.53 42.83 -5.87
N GLU A 127 -56.46 42.58 -5.10
CA GLU A 127 -56.48 42.63 -3.63
C GLU A 127 -55.03 42.86 -3.14
N LEU A 128 -54.58 44.11 -2.97
CA LEU A 128 -54.62 44.88 -1.71
C LEU A 128 -54.11 44.10 -0.48
N ILE A 129 -52.81 44.25 -0.17
CA ILE A 129 -52.22 44.98 1.00
C ILE A 129 -50.69 44.82 0.95
#